data_AF-A0A382ANG9-F1
#
_entry.id   AF-A0A382ANG9-F1
#
_cell.length_a   1.000
_cell.length_b   1.000
_cell.length_c   1.000
_cell.angle_alpha   90.00
_cell.angle_beta   90.00
_cell.angle_gamma   90.00
#
_symmetry.space_group_name_H-M   'P 1'
#
loop_
_entity.id
_entity.type
_entity.pdbx_description
1 polymer ?
#
loop_
_entity_poly.entity_id
_entity_poly.type
_entity_poly.pdbx_seq_one_letter_code
_entity_poly.pdbx_strand_id
1 'polypeptide(L)'
;MAAARRRPKPDRRQETRRRVRNTPASPLAESPRPVYWLPFALTVGLVMISFVSRVRDNPVLARSFWVAAGVLLVWQVLLLTKLKLSSGTRSLRVVLRKQHYVQAIAQAVVFAYWGWYWRPVHDLVWLLVAQLVFAYAFDMLLAWSRRDHYVLGFGPFPIIFSTNLFLWFRDDWFYMQFLMVALGFIGKEFVRWHREGKKVHIFNPSAFSLGLFSLILIITNTTELTWGQEIASTLTLAPNIYSFLFVVGLIVMYFFSITLVTGSAAITLFTLSALYTAFTGVPYFLDSEIPSAVFLGLHLLVTDPSTSPRTRLGKSLFGGLYGLGVFSLYSLLGVIGAPTFYDKLLCVPLLNLSVQRIDSLVQSIQ
;
A
#
# COMPACT_ATOMS: atom_id res chain seq x y z
N MET A 1 -0.64 -19.87 65.95
CA MET A 1 0.30 -20.65 65.11
C MET A 1 -0.14 -20.58 63.66
N ALA A 2 0.82 -20.33 62.74
CA ALA A 2 0.74 -20.30 61.27
C ALA A 2 -0.14 -19.20 60.61
N ALA A 3 0.20 -18.56 59.49
CA ALA A 3 1.44 -18.35 58.74
C ALA A 3 1.14 -17.27 57.68
N ALA A 4 1.84 -16.13 57.66
CA ALA A 4 1.72 -15.15 56.57
C ALA A 4 2.96 -15.24 55.66
N ARG A 5 2.85 -16.01 54.58
CA ARG A 5 3.86 -16.11 53.51
C ARG A 5 4.00 -14.74 52.82
N ARG A 6 5.12 -14.03 53.06
CA ARG A 6 5.53 -12.89 52.24
C ARG A 6 5.95 -13.39 50.85
N ARG A 7 5.27 -12.91 49.80
CA ARG A 7 5.69 -13.12 48.41
C ARG A 7 7.04 -12.40 48.16
N PRO A 8 8.01 -13.00 47.44
CA PRO A 8 9.24 -12.31 47.10
C PRO A 8 8.94 -11.18 46.10
N LYS A 9 9.48 -9.99 46.37
CA LYS A 9 9.47 -8.86 45.42
C LYS A 9 10.25 -9.27 44.16
N PRO A 10 9.76 -8.95 42.96
CA PRO A 10 10.50 -9.25 41.73
C PRO A 10 11.84 -8.49 41.73
N ASP A 11 12.88 -9.21 41.35
CA ASP A 11 14.26 -8.72 41.32
C ASP A 11 14.38 -7.56 40.31
N ARG A 12 14.67 -6.36 40.82
CA ARG A 12 14.80 -5.10 40.06
C ARG A 12 15.83 -5.24 38.91
N ARG A 13 16.77 -6.18 39.03
CA ARG A 13 17.73 -6.52 37.95
C ARG A 13 17.09 -7.23 36.75
N GLN A 14 16.09 -8.09 36.96
CA GLN A 14 15.37 -8.75 35.85
C GLN A 14 14.47 -7.78 35.09
N GLU A 15 13.84 -6.83 35.79
CA GLU A 15 12.99 -5.80 35.18
C GLU A 15 13.82 -4.82 34.33
N THR A 16 15.03 -4.49 34.80
CA THR A 16 15.99 -3.67 34.05
C THR A 16 16.52 -4.40 32.82
N ARG A 17 16.82 -5.70 32.91
CA ARG A 17 17.21 -6.53 31.75
C ARG A 17 16.09 -6.66 30.71
N ARG A 18 14.82 -6.75 31.14
CA ARG A 18 13.66 -6.75 30.22
C ARG A 18 13.43 -5.39 29.54
N ARG A 19 13.68 -4.27 30.23
CA ARG A 19 13.65 -2.92 29.62
C ARG A 19 14.74 -2.74 28.56
N VAL A 20 15.95 -3.22 28.82
CA VAL A 20 17.06 -3.14 27.85
C VAL A 20 16.78 -4.01 26.61
N ARG A 21 16.14 -5.18 26.76
CA ARG A 21 15.79 -6.06 25.63
C ARG A 21 14.64 -5.53 24.74
N ASN A 22 13.80 -4.64 25.27
CA ASN A 22 12.69 -4.00 24.55
C ASN A 22 13.01 -2.56 24.11
N THR A 23 14.28 -2.15 24.17
CA THR A 23 14.67 -0.86 23.60
C THR A 23 14.72 -1.03 22.08
N PRO A 24 13.92 -0.29 21.29
CA PRO A 24 14.05 -0.31 19.84
C PRO A 24 15.50 0.02 19.47
N ALA A 25 16.02 -0.68 18.46
CA ALA A 25 17.40 -0.55 17.98
C ALA A 25 17.87 0.91 17.99
N SER A 26 19.09 1.12 18.50
CA SER A 26 19.73 2.43 18.60
C SER A 26 19.55 3.20 17.28
N PRO A 27 19.01 4.43 17.28
CA PRO A 27 18.82 5.19 16.07
C PRO A 27 20.17 5.49 15.42
N LEU A 28 20.31 5.12 14.14
CA LEU A 28 21.37 5.64 13.29
C LEU A 28 21.30 7.18 13.30
N ALA A 29 22.48 7.79 13.40
CA ALA A 29 22.75 9.20 13.68
C ALA A 29 21.78 10.19 13.00
N GLU A 30 21.28 11.16 13.78
CA GLU A 30 20.66 12.36 13.23
C GLU A 30 21.75 13.17 12.52
N SER A 31 21.59 13.43 11.22
CA SER A 31 22.51 14.30 10.50
C SER A 31 22.19 15.76 10.85
N PRO A 32 23.11 16.54 11.44
CA PRO A 32 22.87 17.95 11.77
C PRO A 32 22.98 18.89 10.55
N ARG A 33 23.19 18.36 9.34
CA ARG A 33 23.33 19.16 8.11
C ARG A 33 21.97 19.40 7.45
N PRO A 34 21.74 20.60 6.87
CA PRO A 34 20.54 20.87 6.07
C PRO A 34 20.48 19.91 4.87
N VAL A 35 19.56 18.93 4.91
CA VAL A 35 19.40 17.90 3.87
C VAL A 35 18.50 18.38 2.72
N TYR A 36 18.40 19.70 2.54
CA TYR A 36 17.54 20.30 1.52
C TYR A 36 17.96 19.98 0.09
N TRP A 37 19.21 19.55 -0.13
CA TRP A 37 19.69 19.13 -1.44
C TRP A 37 19.07 17.81 -1.92
N LEU A 38 18.55 16.96 -1.02
CA LEU A 38 18.10 15.62 -1.37
C LEU A 38 16.82 15.63 -2.24
N PRO A 39 15.73 16.36 -1.89
CA PRO A 39 14.60 16.49 -2.82
C PRO A 39 14.98 17.15 -4.14
N PHE A 40 15.97 18.05 -4.14
CA PHE A 40 16.45 18.67 -5.37
C PHE A 40 17.13 17.63 -6.26
N ALA A 41 18.06 16.85 -5.70
CA ALA A 41 18.74 15.76 -6.42
C ALA A 41 17.74 14.72 -6.96
N LEU A 42 16.70 14.38 -6.19
CA LEU A 42 15.63 13.50 -6.67
C LEU A 42 14.84 14.14 -7.81
N THR A 43 14.54 15.44 -7.72
CA THR A 43 13.81 16.16 -8.77
C THR A 43 14.64 16.26 -10.06
N VAL A 44 15.95 16.51 -9.95
CA VAL A 44 16.88 16.41 -11.09
C VAL A 44 16.91 14.99 -11.63
N GLY A 45 16.96 13.97 -10.77
CA GLY A 45 16.87 12.56 -11.17
C GLY A 45 15.61 12.25 -11.97
N LEU A 46 14.46 12.80 -11.56
CA LEU A 46 13.20 12.65 -12.30
C LEU A 46 13.30 13.27 -13.71
N VAL A 47 13.91 14.44 -13.83
CA VAL A 47 14.17 15.07 -15.14
C VAL A 47 15.14 14.22 -15.96
N MET A 48 16.19 13.66 -15.36
CA MET A 48 17.14 12.80 -16.06
C MET A 48 16.48 11.53 -16.63
N ILE A 49 15.55 10.92 -15.89
CA ILE A 49 14.80 9.74 -16.38
C ILE A 49 13.95 10.10 -17.60
N SER A 50 13.48 11.35 -17.72
CA SER A 50 12.69 11.78 -18.89
C SER A 50 13.46 11.71 -20.23
N PHE A 51 14.78 11.61 -20.21
CA PHE A 51 15.62 11.46 -21.40
C PHE A 51 15.89 10.01 -21.81
N VAL A 52 15.48 9.03 -21.01
CA VAL A 52 15.52 7.62 -21.41
C VAL A 52 14.59 7.42 -22.62
N SER A 53 15.02 6.65 -23.63
CA SER A 53 14.26 6.43 -24.89
C SER A 53 12.78 6.11 -24.62
N ARG A 54 12.53 5.15 -23.73
CA ARG A 54 11.19 4.75 -23.29
C ARG A 54 10.25 5.92 -22.91
N VAL A 55 10.78 6.96 -22.29
CA VAL A 55 10.01 8.15 -21.86
C VAL A 55 10.04 9.23 -22.91
N ARG A 56 11.22 9.53 -23.45
CA ARG A 56 11.45 10.61 -24.42
C ARG A 56 10.66 10.42 -25.70
N ASP A 57 10.47 9.17 -26.13
CA ASP A 57 9.84 8.86 -27.41
C ASP A 57 8.30 9.08 -27.37
N ASN A 58 7.70 9.27 -26.18
CA ASN A 58 6.31 9.74 -26.03
C ASN A 58 6.29 11.19 -25.47
N PRO A 59 5.80 12.18 -26.24
CA PRO A 59 5.85 13.60 -25.85
C PRO A 59 4.92 13.96 -24.68
N VAL A 60 3.80 13.25 -24.50
CA VAL A 60 2.88 13.49 -23.37
C VAL A 60 3.49 12.91 -22.10
N LEU A 61 4.08 11.73 -22.18
CA LEU A 61 4.79 11.08 -21.08
C LEU A 61 5.98 11.93 -20.62
N ALA A 62 6.84 12.40 -21.53
CA ALA A 62 7.95 13.29 -21.20
C ALA A 62 7.48 14.60 -20.52
N ARG A 63 6.42 15.23 -21.05
CA ARG A 63 5.81 16.43 -20.43
C ARG A 63 5.27 16.14 -19.04
N SER A 64 4.70 14.96 -18.80
CA SER A 64 4.21 14.55 -17.48
C SER A 64 5.33 14.55 -16.44
N PHE A 65 6.53 14.12 -16.82
CA PHE A 65 7.72 14.14 -15.95
C PHE A 65 8.17 15.58 -15.67
N TRP A 66 8.23 16.43 -16.69
CA TRP A 66 8.65 17.82 -16.53
C TRP A 66 7.69 18.63 -15.68
N VAL A 67 6.38 18.44 -15.84
CA VAL A 67 5.36 19.07 -15.00
C VAL A 67 5.49 18.59 -13.55
N ALA A 68 5.63 17.28 -13.32
CA ALA A 68 5.84 16.75 -11.98
C ALA A 68 7.11 17.31 -11.32
N ALA A 69 8.21 17.38 -12.07
CA ALA A 69 9.45 18.00 -11.60
C ALA A 69 9.29 19.50 -11.32
N GLY A 70 8.61 20.24 -12.20
CA GLY A 70 8.31 21.67 -12.00
C GLY A 70 7.51 21.93 -10.73
N VAL A 71 6.49 21.11 -10.46
CA VAL A 71 5.72 21.18 -9.21
C VAL A 71 6.58 20.92 -7.98
N LEU A 72 7.44 19.89 -8.02
CA LEU A 72 8.37 19.59 -6.92
C LEU A 72 9.37 20.73 -6.68
N LEU A 73 9.93 21.32 -7.75
CA LEU A 73 10.84 22.46 -7.66
C LEU A 73 10.16 23.69 -7.06
N VAL A 74 8.97 24.05 -7.55
CA VAL A 74 8.20 25.17 -7.02
C VAL A 74 7.90 24.97 -5.54
N TRP A 75 7.44 23.78 -5.15
CA TRP A 75 7.19 23.46 -3.74
C TRP A 75 8.48 23.56 -2.92
N GLN A 76 9.59 23.02 -3.40
CA GLN A 76 10.86 23.10 -2.71
C GLN A 76 11.33 24.54 -2.49
N VAL A 77 11.21 25.41 -3.50
CA VAL A 77 11.54 26.84 -3.39
C VAL A 77 10.65 27.51 -2.35
N LEU A 78 9.34 27.29 -2.38
CA LEU A 78 8.38 27.84 -1.41
C LEU A 78 8.67 27.36 0.02
N LEU A 79 9.06 26.10 0.19
CA LEU A 79 9.42 25.54 1.50
C LEU A 79 10.71 26.20 2.03
N LEU A 80 11.70 26.41 1.17
CA LEU A 80 12.96 27.04 1.53
C LEU A 80 12.81 28.52 1.85
N THR A 81 11.96 29.27 1.14
CA THR A 81 11.67 30.67 1.47
C THR A 81 10.98 30.78 2.82
N LYS A 82 10.02 29.91 3.12
CA LYS A 82 9.36 29.83 4.42
C LYS A 82 10.33 29.47 5.55
N LEU A 83 11.28 28.58 5.29
CA LEU A 83 12.32 28.19 6.25
C LEU A 83 13.38 29.26 6.47
N LYS A 84 13.66 30.14 5.51
CA LYS A 84 14.53 31.31 5.76
C LYS A 84 13.88 32.31 6.71
N LEU A 85 12.55 32.36 6.73
CA LEU A 85 11.76 33.23 7.61
C LEU A 85 11.51 32.63 9.00
N SER A 86 11.82 31.35 9.21
CA SER A 86 11.59 30.64 10.48
C SER A 86 12.84 29.84 10.83
N SER A 87 13.43 30.05 12.02
CA SER A 87 14.70 29.44 12.47
C SER A 87 14.69 27.89 12.65
N GLY A 88 13.80 27.18 11.97
CA GLY A 88 13.64 25.73 12.05
C GLY A 88 14.62 24.96 11.16
N THR A 89 15.32 23.99 11.75
CA THR A 89 16.12 23.01 11.02
C THR A 89 15.27 21.81 10.63
N ARG A 90 15.53 21.22 9.46
CA ARG A 90 14.90 19.95 9.04
C ARG A 90 15.88 18.80 9.20
N SER A 91 15.45 17.77 9.91
CA SER A 91 16.23 16.57 10.15
C SER A 91 15.82 15.42 9.24
N LEU A 92 16.79 14.57 8.94
CA LEU A 92 16.62 13.31 8.23
C LEU A 92 16.95 12.18 9.21
N ARG A 93 16.06 11.20 9.31
CA ARG A 93 16.27 10.00 10.12
C ARG A 93 16.11 8.76 9.27
N VAL A 94 17.11 7.88 9.27
CA VAL A 94 17.02 6.61 8.54
C VAL A 94 16.36 5.55 9.43
N VAL A 95 15.26 4.94 8.96
CA VAL A 95 14.57 3.85 9.67
C VAL A 95 14.17 2.75 8.69
N LEU A 96 14.80 1.59 8.85
CA LEU A 96 14.48 0.38 8.10
C LEU A 96 13.41 -0.43 8.84
N ARG A 97 12.17 -0.36 8.37
CA ARG A 97 11.06 -1.15 8.93
C ARG A 97 10.91 -2.46 8.17
N LYS A 98 10.88 -3.56 8.91
CA LYS A 98 10.66 -4.92 8.40
C LYS A 98 9.46 -5.03 7.47
N GLN A 99 8.35 -4.42 7.88
CA GLN A 99 7.12 -4.41 7.09
C GLN A 99 7.30 -3.82 5.68
N HIS A 100 8.15 -2.81 5.51
CA HIS A 100 8.30 -2.16 4.22
C HIS A 100 9.20 -2.94 3.28
N TYR A 101 10.38 -3.40 3.74
CA TYR A 101 11.32 -4.07 2.83
C TYR A 101 10.86 -5.49 2.48
N VAL A 102 10.25 -6.24 3.41
CA VAL A 102 9.73 -7.58 3.10
C VAL A 102 8.61 -7.49 2.07
N GLN A 103 7.70 -6.51 2.22
CA GLN A 103 6.63 -6.32 1.25
C GLN A 103 7.15 -5.84 -0.11
N ALA A 104 8.15 -4.94 -0.12
CA ALA A 104 8.79 -4.51 -1.36
C ALA A 104 9.45 -5.67 -2.12
N ILE A 105 10.17 -6.55 -1.40
CA ILE A 105 10.80 -7.75 -1.99
C ILE A 105 9.72 -8.71 -2.52
N ALA A 106 8.68 -8.99 -1.73
CA ALA A 106 7.59 -9.86 -2.15
C ALA A 106 6.92 -9.37 -3.44
N GLN A 107 6.62 -8.07 -3.53
CA GLN A 107 6.03 -7.48 -4.73
C GLN A 107 7.01 -7.40 -5.90
N ALA A 108 8.30 -7.13 -5.67
CA ALA A 108 9.32 -7.15 -6.71
C ALA A 108 9.47 -8.54 -7.35
N VAL A 109 9.41 -9.60 -6.54
CA VAL A 109 9.42 -10.99 -7.02
C VAL A 109 8.17 -11.29 -7.85
N VAL A 110 7.00 -10.75 -7.48
CA VAL A 110 5.78 -10.85 -8.32
C VAL A 110 5.96 -10.13 -9.66
N PHE A 111 6.47 -8.89 -9.66
CA PHE A 111 6.77 -8.16 -10.90
C PHE A 111 7.75 -8.93 -11.79
N ALA A 112 8.82 -9.50 -11.23
CA ALA A 112 9.80 -10.26 -11.98
C ALA A 112 9.19 -11.52 -12.61
N TYR A 113 8.40 -12.28 -11.83
CA TYR A 113 7.78 -13.50 -12.32
C TYR A 113 6.74 -13.21 -13.39
N TRP A 114 5.81 -12.30 -13.12
CA TRP A 114 4.77 -11.92 -14.07
C TRP A 114 5.36 -11.26 -15.33
N GLY A 115 6.34 -10.37 -15.17
CA GLY A 115 7.00 -9.69 -16.28
C GLY A 115 7.74 -10.62 -17.23
N TRP A 116 8.21 -11.77 -16.73
CA TRP A 116 8.77 -12.82 -17.58
C TRP A 116 7.75 -13.36 -18.61
N TYR A 117 6.46 -13.42 -18.24
CA TYR A 117 5.38 -13.93 -19.09
C TYR A 117 4.56 -12.83 -19.76
N TRP A 118 4.64 -11.59 -19.27
CA TRP A 118 3.98 -10.43 -19.86
C TRP A 118 4.97 -9.28 -20.06
N ARG A 119 5.48 -9.18 -21.29
CA ARG A 119 6.53 -8.23 -21.68
C ARG A 119 6.25 -6.74 -21.35
N PRO A 120 5.01 -6.22 -21.41
CA PRO A 120 4.74 -4.83 -21.04
C PRO A 120 5.20 -4.42 -19.63
N VAL A 121 5.41 -5.37 -18.71
CA VAL A 121 6.00 -5.08 -17.39
C VAL A 121 7.43 -4.52 -17.52
N HIS A 122 8.19 -4.93 -18.54
CA HIS A 122 9.55 -4.43 -18.77
C HIS A 122 9.54 -2.94 -19.11
N ASP A 123 8.56 -2.52 -19.89
CA ASP A 123 8.35 -1.11 -20.28
C ASP A 123 7.97 -0.23 -19.09
N LEU A 124 7.48 -0.83 -18.00
CA LEU A 124 7.12 -0.14 -16.77
C LEU A 124 8.32 0.09 -15.84
N VAL A 125 9.46 -0.58 -16.02
CA VAL A 125 10.59 -0.51 -15.07
C VAL A 125 11.06 0.93 -14.85
N TRP A 126 11.28 1.69 -15.92
CA TRP A 126 11.66 3.11 -15.82
C TRP A 126 10.55 3.98 -15.22
N LEU A 127 9.29 3.63 -15.47
CA LEU A 127 8.13 4.32 -14.91
C LEU A 127 7.97 4.04 -13.40
N LEU A 128 8.30 2.84 -12.92
CA LEU A 128 8.37 2.53 -11.49
C LEU A 128 9.50 3.29 -10.80
N VAL A 129 10.68 3.34 -11.43
CA VAL A 129 11.81 4.12 -10.91
C VAL A 129 11.43 5.60 -10.80
N ALA A 130 10.80 6.16 -11.83
CA ALA A 130 10.31 7.54 -11.81
C ALA A 130 9.29 7.79 -10.69
N GLN A 131 8.32 6.89 -10.53
CA GLN A 131 7.33 6.97 -9.44
C GLN A 131 7.99 6.88 -8.06
N LEU A 132 9.01 6.04 -7.87
CA LEU A 132 9.76 5.96 -6.62
C LEU A 132 10.53 7.24 -6.32
N VAL A 133 11.25 7.77 -7.32
CA VAL A 133 11.99 9.04 -7.20
C VAL A 133 11.04 10.19 -6.85
N PHE A 134 9.93 10.30 -7.58
CA PHE A 134 8.86 11.26 -7.30
C PHE A 134 8.29 11.09 -5.89
N ALA A 135 7.97 9.85 -5.49
CA ALA A 135 7.40 9.56 -4.18
C ALA A 135 8.34 9.96 -3.04
N TYR A 136 9.65 9.70 -3.16
CA TYR A 136 10.61 10.15 -2.15
C TYR A 136 10.69 11.68 -2.08
N ALA A 137 10.78 12.37 -3.22
CA ALA A 137 10.83 13.83 -3.25
C ALA A 137 9.55 14.44 -2.66
N PHE A 138 8.40 13.94 -3.08
CA PHE A 138 7.09 14.39 -2.64
C PHE A 138 6.87 14.14 -1.14
N ASP A 139 7.16 12.93 -0.64
CA ASP A 139 7.00 12.56 0.78
C ASP A 139 7.94 13.39 1.69
N MET A 140 9.17 13.67 1.23
CA MET A 140 10.09 14.57 1.93
C MET A 140 9.55 15.99 2.04
N LEU A 141 9.13 16.58 0.92
CA LEU A 141 8.59 17.94 0.88
C LEU A 141 7.31 18.06 1.69
N LEU A 142 6.43 17.05 1.60
CA LEU A 142 5.20 16.98 2.37
C LEU A 142 5.46 16.86 3.87
N ALA A 143 6.37 15.98 4.28
CA ALA A 143 6.75 15.82 5.68
C ALA A 143 7.37 17.11 6.24
N TRP A 144 8.32 17.72 5.53
CA TRP A 144 8.95 18.97 5.97
C TRP A 144 8.04 20.18 5.92
N SER A 145 6.98 20.16 5.09
CA SER A 145 5.95 21.20 5.14
C SER A 145 5.14 21.17 6.43
N ARG A 146 5.09 20.01 7.11
CA ARG A 146 4.26 19.79 8.30
C ARG A 146 5.02 19.55 9.58
N ARG A 147 6.24 19.01 9.51
CA ARG A 147 7.02 18.50 10.63
C ARG A 147 8.50 18.77 10.39
N ASP A 148 9.29 18.76 11.46
CA ASP A 148 10.73 19.05 11.34
C ASP A 148 11.58 17.86 10.92
N HIS A 149 11.02 16.65 10.88
CA HIS A 149 11.77 15.43 10.58
C HIS A 149 11.14 14.62 9.44
N TYR A 150 11.98 14.09 8.57
CA TYR A 150 11.62 13.07 7.59
C TYR A 150 12.25 11.72 7.95
N VAL A 151 11.50 10.63 7.77
CA VAL A 151 11.98 9.27 8.02
C VAL A 151 12.26 8.58 6.69
N LEU A 152 13.55 8.50 6.33
CA LEU A 152 14.02 7.80 5.14
C LEU A 152 14.03 6.29 5.37
N GLY A 153 13.40 5.54 4.46
CA GLY A 153 13.38 4.08 4.48
C GLY A 153 12.57 3.52 3.31
N PHE A 154 12.24 2.23 3.35
CA PHE A 154 11.53 1.54 2.27
C PHE A 154 10.02 1.89 2.16
N GLY A 155 9.52 2.89 2.88
CA GLY A 155 8.08 3.21 2.93
C GLY A 155 7.41 3.43 1.56
N PRO A 156 8.04 4.17 0.64
CA PRO A 156 7.48 4.37 -0.70
C PRO A 156 7.39 3.11 -1.56
N PHE A 157 8.30 2.14 -1.40
CA PHE A 157 8.37 0.96 -2.28
C PHE A 157 7.07 0.16 -2.30
N PRO A 158 6.54 -0.33 -1.16
CA PRO A 158 5.28 -1.06 -1.17
C PRO A 158 4.10 -0.27 -1.72
N ILE A 159 4.09 1.06 -1.54
CA ILE A 159 3.01 1.92 -2.04
C ILE A 159 3.06 1.94 -3.57
N ILE A 160 4.21 2.27 -4.16
CA ILE A 160 4.37 2.31 -5.62
C ILE A 160 4.14 0.95 -6.24
N PHE A 161 4.76 -0.10 -5.70
CA PHE A 161 4.63 -1.45 -6.25
C PHE A 161 3.20 -1.97 -6.16
N SER A 162 2.50 -1.79 -5.02
CA SER A 162 1.09 -2.18 -4.94
C SER A 162 0.21 -1.37 -5.88
N THR A 163 0.36 -0.04 -5.97
CA THR A 163 -0.40 0.77 -6.92
C THR A 163 -0.28 0.20 -8.33
N ASN A 164 0.94 -0.06 -8.79
CA ASN A 164 1.17 -0.58 -10.14
C ASN A 164 0.83 -2.07 -10.30
N LEU A 165 0.80 -2.89 -9.25
CA LEU A 165 0.30 -4.27 -9.38
C LEU A 165 -1.21 -4.35 -9.66
N PHE A 166 -1.94 -3.24 -9.53
CA PHE A 166 -3.39 -3.20 -9.70
C PHE A 166 -3.85 -2.23 -10.78
N LEU A 167 -3.18 -1.08 -10.92
CA LEU A 167 -3.59 -0.04 -11.85
C LEU A 167 -2.39 0.83 -12.21
N TRP A 168 -2.11 0.95 -13.51
CA TRP A 168 -1.32 2.06 -14.01
C TRP A 168 -1.97 2.69 -15.24
N PHE A 169 -1.82 4.01 -15.33
CA PHE A 169 -2.27 4.78 -16.48
C PHE A 169 -1.42 4.48 -17.72
N ARG A 170 -2.05 4.54 -18.90
CA ARG A 170 -1.34 4.52 -20.18
C ARG A 170 -0.44 5.74 -20.31
N ASP A 171 0.55 5.66 -21.19
CA ASP A 171 1.61 6.67 -21.35
C ASP A 171 1.07 8.10 -21.54
N ASP A 172 0.02 8.27 -22.35
CA ASP A 172 -0.59 9.57 -22.63
C ASP A 172 -1.35 10.16 -21.43
N TRP A 173 -1.62 9.34 -20.41
CA TRP A 173 -2.33 9.72 -19.19
C TRP A 173 -1.47 9.58 -17.95
N PHE A 174 -0.16 9.37 -18.12
CA PHE A 174 0.74 9.02 -17.03
C PHE A 174 0.90 10.13 -15.98
N TYR A 175 0.60 11.39 -16.29
CA TYR A 175 0.51 12.44 -15.28
C TYR A 175 -0.51 12.12 -14.16
N MET A 176 -1.58 11.37 -14.48
CA MET A 176 -2.53 10.87 -13.49
C MET A 176 -1.89 9.84 -12.56
N GLN A 177 -0.86 9.11 -13.01
CA GLN A 177 -0.10 8.18 -12.17
C GLN A 177 0.63 8.94 -11.06
N PHE A 178 1.31 10.06 -11.39
CA PHE A 178 1.95 10.91 -10.37
C PHE A 178 0.91 11.51 -9.41
N LEU A 179 -0.25 11.92 -9.92
CA LEU A 179 -1.35 12.42 -9.08
C LEU A 179 -1.89 11.33 -8.13
N MET A 180 -2.08 10.10 -8.63
CA MET A 180 -2.51 8.95 -7.83
C MET A 180 -1.51 8.64 -6.71
N VAL A 181 -0.22 8.62 -7.04
CA VAL A 181 0.86 8.48 -6.06
C VAL A 181 0.80 9.61 -5.02
N ALA A 182 0.74 10.86 -5.46
CA ALA A 182 0.66 12.03 -4.58
C ALA A 182 -0.53 11.95 -3.62
N LEU A 183 -1.73 11.58 -4.11
CA LEU A 183 -2.91 11.39 -3.28
C LEU A 183 -2.75 10.28 -2.26
N GLY A 184 -2.03 9.19 -2.59
CA GLY A 184 -1.70 8.14 -1.62
C GLY A 184 -0.89 8.67 -0.44
N PHE A 185 0.14 9.48 -0.71
CA PHE A 185 0.95 10.11 0.34
C PHE A 185 0.19 11.20 1.12
N ILE A 186 -0.62 12.01 0.44
CA ILE A 186 -1.50 12.99 1.10
C ILE A 186 -2.48 12.26 2.03
N GLY A 187 -3.15 11.21 1.56
CA GLY A 187 -4.08 10.40 2.35
C GLY A 187 -3.41 9.84 3.61
N LYS A 188 -2.23 9.24 3.47
CA LYS A 188 -1.40 8.76 4.59
C LYS A 188 -1.06 9.87 5.59
N GLU A 189 -0.85 11.09 5.12
CA GLU A 189 -0.39 12.21 5.93
C GLU A 189 -1.53 12.93 6.67
N PHE A 190 -2.66 13.15 5.99
CA PHE A 190 -3.78 13.96 6.49
C PHE A 190 -4.92 13.10 7.05
N VAL A 191 -5.19 11.93 6.49
CA VAL A 191 -6.34 11.11 6.84
C VAL A 191 -5.96 10.09 7.92
N ARG A 192 -6.08 10.53 9.17
CA ARG A 192 -5.61 9.83 10.37
C ARG A 192 -6.63 9.86 11.49
N TRP A 193 -6.65 8.79 12.28
CA TRP A 193 -7.41 8.70 13.52
C TRP A 193 -6.51 8.45 14.72
N HIS A 194 -7.06 8.60 15.92
CA HIS A 194 -6.42 8.13 17.15
C HIS A 194 -6.81 6.67 17.37
N ARG A 195 -5.81 5.80 17.49
CA ARG A 195 -5.98 4.39 17.81
C ARG A 195 -4.97 4.04 18.89
N GLU A 196 -5.46 3.66 20.08
CA GLU A 196 -4.64 3.30 21.25
C GLU A 196 -3.57 4.35 21.60
N GLY A 197 -3.97 5.61 21.74
CA GLY A 197 -3.06 6.70 22.14
C GLY A 197 -2.04 7.11 21.07
N LYS A 198 -2.10 6.56 19.85
CA LYS A 198 -1.25 6.98 18.73
C LYS A 198 -2.09 7.47 17.56
N LYS A 199 -1.59 8.49 16.86
CA LYS A 199 -2.18 8.99 15.61
C LYS A 199 -1.65 8.16 14.44
N VAL A 200 -2.52 7.39 13.80
CA VAL A 200 -2.17 6.48 12.68
C VAL A 200 -3.07 6.75 11.47
N HIS A 201 -2.59 6.45 10.27
CA HIS A 201 -3.40 6.54 9.05
C HIS A 201 -4.53 5.51 9.08
N ILE A 202 -5.67 5.92 8.51
CA ILE A 202 -6.87 5.06 8.42
C ILE A 202 -6.69 4.05 7.30
N PHE A 203 -6.32 4.55 6.12
CA PHE A 203 -6.29 3.77 4.89
C PHE A 203 -4.89 3.28 4.54
N ASN A 204 -4.81 2.11 3.91
CA ASN A 204 -3.59 1.74 3.19
C ASN A 204 -3.36 2.81 2.09
N PRO A 205 -2.19 3.47 2.03
CA PRO A 205 -1.95 4.58 1.10
C PRO A 205 -2.22 4.26 -0.37
N SER A 206 -1.81 3.07 -0.83
CA SER A 206 -2.08 2.66 -2.22
C SER A 206 -3.55 2.30 -2.40
N ALA A 207 -4.17 1.58 -1.45
CA ALA A 207 -5.60 1.24 -1.53
C ALA A 207 -6.49 2.49 -1.56
N PHE A 208 -6.16 3.53 -0.79
CA PHE A 208 -6.88 4.79 -0.77
C PHE A 208 -6.90 5.46 -2.15
N SER A 209 -5.71 5.62 -2.74
CA SER A 209 -5.57 6.25 -4.06
C SER A 209 -6.17 5.39 -5.17
N LEU A 210 -5.93 4.07 -5.16
CA LEU A 210 -6.52 3.12 -6.09
C LEU A 210 -8.05 3.15 -6.02
N GLY A 211 -8.64 3.09 -4.82
CA GLY A 211 -10.10 3.12 -4.66
C GLY A 211 -10.72 4.42 -5.15
N LEU A 212 -10.10 5.57 -4.83
CA LEU A 212 -10.57 6.87 -5.30
C LEU A 212 -10.49 6.99 -6.83
N PHE A 213 -9.35 6.65 -7.43
CA PHE A 213 -9.21 6.68 -8.89
C PHE A 213 -10.10 5.66 -9.58
N SER A 214 -10.34 4.49 -8.97
CA SER A 214 -11.29 3.51 -9.48
C SER A 214 -12.70 4.09 -9.56
N LEU A 215 -13.17 4.78 -8.50
CA LEU A 215 -14.47 5.45 -8.52
C LEU A 215 -14.55 6.52 -9.62
N ILE A 216 -13.51 7.35 -9.75
CA ILE A 216 -13.46 8.39 -10.79
C ILE A 216 -13.56 7.74 -12.18
N LEU A 217 -12.74 6.73 -12.47
CA LEU A 217 -12.70 6.05 -13.77
C LEU A 217 -14.02 5.37 -14.11
N ILE A 218 -14.70 4.78 -13.13
CA ILE A 218 -16.04 4.18 -13.31
C ILE A 218 -17.06 5.28 -13.63
N ILE A 219 -17.10 6.35 -12.83
CA ILE A 219 -18.10 7.42 -12.98
C ILE A 219 -17.93 8.16 -14.31
N THR A 220 -16.70 8.38 -14.76
CA THR A 220 -16.42 9.06 -16.04
C THR A 220 -16.43 8.11 -17.23
N ASN A 221 -16.56 6.80 -17.00
CA ASN A 221 -16.45 5.75 -18.03
C ASN A 221 -15.16 5.87 -18.85
N THR A 222 -14.02 5.95 -18.15
CA THR A 222 -12.69 6.15 -18.76
C THR A 222 -11.67 5.09 -18.34
N THR A 223 -12.11 3.86 -18.06
CA THR A 223 -11.23 2.77 -17.63
C THR A 223 -10.13 2.45 -18.65
N GLU A 224 -10.40 2.64 -19.94
CA GLU A 224 -9.48 2.44 -21.06
C GLU A 224 -8.25 3.34 -21.00
N LEU A 225 -8.26 4.42 -20.21
CA LEU A 225 -7.08 5.24 -19.94
C LEU A 225 -6.00 4.51 -19.13
N THR A 226 -6.33 3.33 -18.61
CA THR A 226 -5.47 2.49 -17.78
C THR A 226 -5.22 1.14 -18.43
N TRP A 227 -4.26 0.43 -17.87
CA TRP A 227 -4.02 -0.99 -18.16
C TRP A 227 -4.72 -1.91 -17.14
N GLY A 228 -5.66 -1.40 -16.32
CA GLY A 228 -6.21 -2.15 -15.18
C GLY A 228 -6.83 -3.50 -15.55
N GLN A 229 -7.55 -3.56 -16.67
CA GLN A 229 -8.17 -4.78 -17.17
C GLN A 229 -7.12 -5.79 -17.65
N GLU A 230 -6.12 -5.33 -18.40
CA GLU A 230 -5.01 -6.15 -18.88
C GLU A 230 -4.15 -6.65 -17.72
N ILE A 231 -3.88 -5.81 -16.72
CA ILE A 231 -3.15 -6.21 -15.51
C ILE A 231 -3.89 -7.34 -14.80
N ALA A 232 -5.20 -7.19 -14.59
CA ALA A 232 -6.00 -8.18 -13.89
C ALA A 232 -6.08 -9.52 -14.63
N SER A 233 -6.18 -9.48 -15.96
CA SER A 233 -6.32 -10.68 -16.80
C SER A 233 -4.99 -11.35 -17.13
N THR A 234 -3.88 -10.60 -17.24
CA THR A 234 -2.58 -11.16 -17.69
C THR A 234 -1.76 -11.80 -16.57
N LEU A 235 -2.12 -11.58 -15.30
CA LEU A 235 -1.48 -12.29 -14.18
C LEU A 235 -1.58 -13.81 -14.32
N THR A 236 -2.65 -14.32 -14.94
CA THR A 236 -2.87 -15.76 -15.17
C THR A 236 -2.01 -16.33 -16.31
N LEU A 237 -1.36 -15.49 -17.12
CA LEU A 237 -0.42 -15.95 -18.15
C LEU A 237 0.83 -16.60 -17.53
N ALA A 238 1.17 -16.21 -16.30
CA ALA A 238 2.26 -16.83 -15.58
C ALA A 238 1.84 -18.23 -15.07
N PRO A 239 2.55 -19.30 -15.44
CA PRO A 239 2.23 -20.65 -15.01
C PRO A 239 2.16 -20.75 -13.48
N ASN A 240 1.21 -21.52 -12.94
CA ASN A 240 1.09 -21.74 -11.50
C ASN A 240 1.03 -20.45 -10.66
N ILE A 241 0.47 -19.35 -11.19
CA ILE A 241 0.45 -18.05 -10.51
C ILE A 241 -0.17 -18.15 -9.10
N TYR A 242 -1.22 -18.94 -8.90
CA TYR A 242 -1.85 -19.12 -7.59
C TYR A 242 -0.89 -19.74 -6.57
N SER A 243 -0.21 -20.82 -6.93
CA SER A 243 0.78 -21.46 -6.06
C SER A 243 1.93 -20.51 -5.75
N PHE A 244 2.41 -19.77 -6.76
CA PHE A 244 3.46 -18.78 -6.59
C PHE A 244 3.05 -17.64 -5.65
N LEU A 245 1.88 -17.02 -5.88
CA LEU A 245 1.33 -15.97 -5.02
C LEU A 245 1.06 -16.48 -3.61
N PHE A 246 0.64 -17.73 -3.46
CA PHE A 246 0.46 -18.35 -2.16
C PHE A 246 1.79 -18.49 -1.42
N VAL A 247 2.86 -18.99 -2.06
CA VAL A 247 4.19 -19.12 -1.45
C VAL A 247 4.77 -17.76 -1.05
N VAL A 248 4.70 -16.77 -1.94
CA VAL A 248 5.10 -15.39 -1.62
C VAL A 248 4.25 -14.83 -0.48
N GLY A 249 2.95 -15.11 -0.53
CA GLY A 249 1.99 -14.75 0.49
C GLY A 249 2.28 -15.38 1.85
N LEU A 250 2.72 -16.63 1.93
CA LEU A 250 3.10 -17.30 3.18
C LEU A 250 4.21 -16.56 3.92
N ILE A 251 5.17 -15.99 3.19
CA ILE A 251 6.25 -15.16 3.77
C ILE A 251 5.65 -13.94 4.46
N VAL A 252 4.72 -13.26 3.77
CA VAL A 252 4.03 -12.07 4.28
C VAL A 252 3.10 -12.41 5.45
N MET A 253 2.35 -13.51 5.35
CA MET A 253 1.51 -14.04 6.41
C MET A 253 2.32 -14.35 7.68
N TYR A 254 3.48 -14.99 7.51
CA TYR A 254 4.38 -15.31 8.62
C TYR A 254 4.86 -14.05 9.33
N PHE A 255 5.33 -13.04 8.58
CA PHE A 255 5.90 -11.84 9.18
C PHE A 255 4.89 -10.85 9.75
N PHE A 256 3.66 -10.79 9.22
CA PHE A 256 2.65 -9.80 9.61
C PHE A 256 1.40 -10.39 10.26
N SER A 257 1.38 -11.72 10.43
CA SER A 257 0.29 -12.45 11.09
C SER A 257 -1.09 -12.17 10.47
N ILE A 258 -1.15 -12.13 9.13
CA ILE A 258 -2.39 -11.90 8.37
C ILE A 258 -3.09 -13.19 7.93
N THR A 259 -2.61 -14.36 8.34
CA THR A 259 -3.18 -15.67 7.98
C THR A 259 -4.68 -15.77 8.23
N LEU A 260 -5.16 -15.26 9.37
CA LEU A 260 -6.59 -15.29 9.69
C LEU A 260 -7.42 -14.40 8.75
N VAL A 261 -6.87 -13.27 8.32
CA VAL A 261 -7.53 -12.38 7.36
C VAL A 261 -7.63 -13.05 6.00
N THR A 262 -6.51 -13.56 5.47
CA THR A 262 -6.48 -14.21 4.17
C THR A 262 -7.30 -15.50 4.17
N GLY A 263 -7.18 -16.31 5.22
CA GLY A 263 -7.89 -17.58 5.36
C GLY A 263 -9.40 -17.41 5.46
N SER A 264 -9.89 -16.48 6.29
CA SER A 264 -11.34 -16.25 6.37
C SER A 264 -11.90 -15.62 5.11
N ALA A 265 -11.17 -14.72 4.45
CA ALA A 265 -11.58 -14.17 3.17
C ALA A 265 -11.71 -15.25 2.08
N ALA A 266 -10.72 -16.16 1.99
CA ALA A 266 -10.78 -17.29 1.07
C ALA A 266 -11.97 -18.20 1.36
N ILE A 267 -12.18 -18.61 2.63
CA ILE A 267 -13.32 -19.44 3.03
C ILE A 267 -14.64 -18.77 2.66
N THR A 268 -14.78 -17.47 2.91
CA THR A 268 -16.00 -16.74 2.55
C THR A 268 -16.22 -16.70 1.04
N LEU A 269 -15.19 -16.40 0.24
CA LEU A 269 -15.31 -16.39 -1.22
C LEU A 269 -15.68 -17.76 -1.78
N PHE A 270 -14.98 -18.83 -1.36
CA PHE A 270 -15.30 -20.20 -1.78
C PHE A 270 -16.71 -20.60 -1.37
N THR A 271 -17.12 -20.33 -0.13
CA THR A 271 -18.48 -20.65 0.35
C THR A 271 -19.54 -19.92 -0.45
N LEU A 272 -19.39 -18.60 -0.66
CA LEU A 272 -20.37 -17.80 -1.41
C LEU A 272 -20.45 -18.20 -2.89
N SER A 273 -19.30 -18.44 -3.53
CA SER A 273 -19.23 -18.90 -4.92
C SER A 273 -19.85 -20.29 -5.09
N ALA A 274 -19.57 -21.22 -4.16
CA ALA A 274 -20.17 -22.55 -4.16
C ALA A 274 -21.68 -22.51 -3.95
N LEU A 275 -22.17 -21.67 -3.02
CA LEU A 275 -23.61 -21.45 -2.81
C LEU A 275 -24.27 -20.89 -4.08
N TYR A 276 -23.67 -19.86 -4.68
CA TYR A 276 -24.19 -19.29 -5.94
C TYR A 276 -24.27 -20.33 -7.05
N THR A 277 -23.22 -21.13 -7.23
CA THR A 277 -23.16 -22.20 -8.23
C THR A 277 -24.20 -23.28 -7.94
N ALA A 278 -24.40 -23.65 -6.68
CA ALA A 278 -25.43 -24.61 -6.28
C ALA A 278 -26.86 -24.11 -6.58
N PHE A 279 -27.13 -22.81 -6.46
CA PHE A 279 -28.44 -22.23 -6.74
C PHE A 279 -28.69 -21.93 -8.22
N THR A 280 -27.66 -21.54 -8.98
CA THR A 280 -27.82 -21.06 -10.36
C THR A 280 -27.35 -22.06 -11.42
N GLY A 281 -26.53 -23.04 -11.04
CA GLY A 281 -25.89 -23.98 -11.96
C GLY A 281 -24.71 -23.39 -12.75
N VAL A 282 -24.32 -22.14 -12.50
CA VAL A 282 -23.25 -21.44 -13.24
C VAL A 282 -22.17 -20.93 -12.26
N PRO A 283 -20.87 -21.06 -12.60
CA PRO A 283 -19.79 -20.49 -11.79
C PRO A 283 -19.98 -18.97 -11.58
N TYR A 284 -19.73 -18.50 -10.36
CA TYR A 284 -19.86 -17.08 -10.04
C TYR A 284 -18.77 -16.22 -10.69
N PHE A 285 -17.52 -16.66 -10.56
CA PHE A 285 -16.37 -16.05 -11.22
C PHE A 285 -16.03 -16.85 -12.48
N LEU A 286 -15.64 -16.14 -13.54
CA LEU A 286 -15.42 -16.74 -14.87
C LEU A 286 -14.15 -17.61 -14.93
N ASP A 287 -13.05 -17.15 -14.34
CA ASP A 287 -11.74 -17.81 -14.52
C ASP A 287 -11.42 -18.84 -13.44
N SER A 288 -11.87 -18.60 -12.21
CA SER A 288 -11.55 -19.40 -11.02
C SER A 288 -12.37 -18.93 -9.82
N GLU A 289 -12.53 -19.79 -8.80
CA GLU A 289 -13.24 -19.48 -7.56
C GLU A 289 -12.75 -18.22 -6.83
N ILE A 290 -11.47 -17.85 -7.02
CA ILE A 290 -10.92 -16.57 -6.58
C ILE A 290 -10.06 -16.02 -7.73
N PRO A 291 -10.47 -14.93 -8.40
CA PRO A 291 -9.67 -14.33 -9.47
C PRO A 291 -8.25 -14.02 -9.01
N SER A 292 -7.25 -14.24 -9.87
CA SER A 292 -5.82 -14.11 -9.54
C SER A 292 -5.46 -12.75 -8.94
N ALA A 293 -6.08 -11.68 -9.43
CA ALA A 293 -5.85 -10.33 -8.95
C ALA A 293 -6.51 -10.09 -7.56
N VAL A 294 -7.65 -10.73 -7.25
CA VAL A 294 -8.22 -10.74 -5.88
C VAL A 294 -7.28 -11.52 -4.97
N PHE A 295 -6.80 -12.67 -5.43
CA PHE A 295 -5.84 -13.50 -4.70
C PHE A 295 -4.54 -12.74 -4.39
N LEU A 296 -4.02 -11.97 -5.33
CA LEU A 296 -2.88 -11.07 -5.13
C LEU A 296 -3.16 -10.02 -4.03
N GLY A 297 -4.34 -9.38 -4.08
CA GLY A 297 -4.75 -8.37 -3.09
C GLY A 297 -4.84 -8.92 -1.67
N LEU A 298 -5.42 -10.11 -1.54
CA LEU A 298 -5.53 -10.86 -0.28
C LEU A 298 -4.19 -11.15 0.38
N HIS A 299 -3.15 -11.40 -0.41
CA HIS A 299 -1.82 -11.77 0.08
C HIS A 299 -0.90 -10.57 0.29
N LEU A 300 -0.99 -9.52 -0.54
CA LEU A 300 0.03 -8.46 -0.61
C LEU A 300 -0.47 -7.03 -0.36
N LEU A 301 -1.78 -6.79 -0.31
CA LEU A 301 -2.36 -5.44 -0.13
C LEU A 301 -3.00 -5.26 1.26
N VAL A 302 -3.52 -6.34 1.86
CA VAL A 302 -4.09 -6.35 3.22
C VAL A 302 -3.03 -6.76 4.26
N THR A 303 -1.88 -6.08 4.25
CA THR A 303 -0.70 -6.50 5.03
C THR A 303 -0.28 -5.51 6.12
N ASP A 304 -0.76 -4.26 6.08
CA ASP A 304 -0.36 -3.22 7.03
C ASP A 304 -1.12 -3.35 8.36
N PRO A 305 -0.43 -3.63 9.49
CA PRO A 305 -1.06 -3.73 10.81
C PRO A 305 -1.77 -2.46 11.27
N SER A 306 -1.41 -1.31 10.68
CA SER A 306 -2.03 -0.01 11.00
C SER A 306 -3.48 0.05 10.51
N THR A 307 -3.77 -0.67 9.43
CA THR A 307 -5.04 -0.60 8.68
C THR A 307 -5.85 -1.90 8.78
N SER A 308 -5.49 -2.79 9.70
CA SER A 308 -6.20 -4.04 9.98
C SER A 308 -6.50 -4.18 11.48
N PRO A 309 -7.47 -5.04 11.87
CA PRO A 309 -7.70 -5.39 13.26
C PRO A 309 -6.53 -6.15 13.88
N ARG A 310 -6.42 -6.08 15.21
CA ARG A 310 -5.29 -6.70 15.94
C ARG A 310 -5.65 -8.03 16.60
N THR A 311 -6.90 -8.18 17.04
CA THR A 311 -7.39 -9.40 17.71
C THR A 311 -7.58 -10.53 16.69
N ARG A 312 -7.53 -11.80 17.16
CA ARG A 312 -7.76 -12.96 16.29
C ARG A 312 -9.16 -12.94 15.68
N LEU A 313 -10.18 -12.71 16.51
CA LEU A 313 -11.57 -12.60 16.06
C LEU A 313 -11.76 -11.42 15.09
N GLY A 314 -11.16 -10.26 15.38
CA GLY A 314 -11.24 -9.10 14.51
C GLY A 314 -10.61 -9.36 13.13
N LYS A 315 -9.47 -10.08 13.08
CA LYS A 315 -8.85 -10.49 11.83
C LYS A 315 -9.73 -11.44 11.02
N SER A 316 -10.33 -12.44 11.67
CA SER A 316 -11.26 -13.35 11.00
C SER A 316 -12.49 -12.63 10.46
N LEU A 317 -13.12 -11.75 11.25
CA LEU A 317 -14.27 -10.96 10.82
C LEU A 317 -13.91 -10.03 9.66
N PHE A 318 -12.77 -9.35 9.74
CA PHE A 318 -12.29 -8.47 8.68
C PHE A 318 -12.04 -9.21 7.36
N GLY A 319 -11.43 -10.40 7.42
CA GLY A 319 -11.25 -11.22 6.23
C GLY A 319 -12.59 -11.73 5.67
N GLY A 320 -13.53 -12.15 6.52
CA GLY A 320 -14.87 -12.54 6.07
C GLY A 320 -15.61 -11.39 5.38
N LEU A 321 -15.53 -10.18 5.95
CA LEU A 321 -16.07 -8.96 5.33
C LEU A 321 -15.36 -8.59 4.03
N TYR A 322 -14.06 -8.88 3.90
CA TYR A 322 -13.37 -8.74 2.63
C TYR A 322 -13.93 -9.68 1.57
N GLY A 323 -14.06 -10.98 1.91
CA GLY A 323 -14.60 -11.96 0.96
C GLY A 323 -16.03 -11.62 0.53
N LEU A 324 -16.88 -11.24 1.50
CA LEU A 324 -18.23 -10.77 1.22
C LEU A 324 -18.23 -9.50 0.36
N GLY A 325 -17.39 -8.52 0.70
CA GLY A 325 -17.32 -7.25 -0.02
C GLY A 325 -16.88 -7.41 -1.46
N VAL A 326 -15.85 -8.22 -1.72
CA VAL A 326 -15.40 -8.52 -3.09
C VAL A 326 -16.50 -9.25 -3.86
N PHE A 327 -17.13 -10.27 -3.27
CA PHE A 327 -18.26 -10.97 -3.88
C PHE A 327 -19.39 -9.99 -4.24
N SER A 328 -19.90 -9.21 -3.27
CA SER A 328 -20.98 -8.26 -3.53
C SER A 328 -20.62 -7.18 -4.56
N LEU A 329 -19.39 -6.66 -4.53
CA LEU A 329 -18.93 -5.65 -5.49
C LEU A 329 -18.78 -6.21 -6.90
N TYR A 330 -18.33 -7.46 -7.06
CA TYR A 330 -18.25 -8.11 -8.37
C TYR A 330 -19.62 -8.14 -9.05
N SER A 331 -20.67 -8.60 -8.34
CA SER A 331 -22.05 -8.55 -8.84
C SER A 331 -22.52 -7.13 -9.13
N LEU A 332 -22.30 -6.18 -8.21
CA LEU A 332 -22.77 -4.81 -8.37
C LEU A 332 -22.14 -4.14 -9.60
N LEU A 333 -20.83 -4.29 -9.78
CA LEU A 333 -20.10 -3.77 -10.93
C LEU A 333 -20.61 -4.39 -12.23
N GLY A 334 -20.86 -5.71 -12.24
CA GLY A 334 -21.45 -6.40 -13.38
C GLY A 334 -22.83 -5.85 -13.76
N VAL A 335 -23.70 -5.57 -12.79
CA VAL A 335 -25.05 -5.01 -13.03
C VAL A 335 -24.99 -3.61 -13.65
N ILE A 336 -24.05 -2.77 -13.23
CA ILE A 336 -23.89 -1.41 -13.78
C ILE A 336 -23.01 -1.36 -15.03
N GLY A 337 -22.56 -2.51 -15.55
CA GLY A 337 -21.71 -2.59 -16.74
C GLY A 337 -20.27 -2.09 -16.52
N ALA A 338 -19.85 -1.90 -15.27
CA ALA A 338 -18.49 -1.46 -14.94
C ALA A 338 -17.52 -2.66 -14.91
N PRO A 339 -16.24 -2.46 -15.27
CA PRO A 339 -15.25 -3.53 -15.21
C PRO A 339 -15.15 -4.16 -13.81
N THR A 340 -15.37 -5.47 -13.72
CA THR A 340 -15.50 -6.17 -12.44
C THR A 340 -14.21 -6.23 -11.64
N PHE A 341 -13.04 -6.04 -12.28
CA PHE A 341 -11.75 -6.04 -11.60
C PHE A 341 -11.60 -4.91 -10.55
N TYR A 342 -12.48 -3.91 -10.53
CA TYR A 342 -12.50 -2.86 -9.51
C TYR A 342 -12.97 -3.34 -8.14
N ASP A 343 -13.62 -4.51 -8.05
CA ASP A 343 -14.14 -5.13 -6.83
C ASP A 343 -13.17 -5.06 -5.63
N LYS A 344 -11.95 -5.54 -5.83
CA LYS A 344 -10.86 -5.55 -4.86
C LYS A 344 -10.32 -4.16 -4.53
N LEU A 345 -10.35 -3.23 -5.47
CA LEU A 345 -9.82 -1.86 -5.29
C LEU A 345 -10.78 -1.00 -4.47
N LEU A 346 -12.08 -1.20 -4.67
CA LEU A 346 -13.14 -0.50 -3.93
C LEU A 346 -13.38 -1.11 -2.54
N CYS A 347 -13.20 -2.43 -2.38
CA CYS A 347 -13.45 -3.12 -1.12
C CYS A 347 -12.49 -2.65 0.01
N VAL A 348 -11.19 -2.53 -0.28
CA VAL A 348 -10.17 -2.33 0.77
C VAL A 348 -10.33 -1.02 1.54
N PRO A 349 -10.56 0.15 0.91
CA PRO A 349 -10.80 1.38 1.67
C PRO A 349 -12.02 1.31 2.58
N LEU A 350 -13.12 0.67 2.12
CA LEU A 350 -14.32 0.48 2.94
C LEU A 350 -14.03 -0.37 4.17
N LEU A 351 -13.23 -1.43 4.02
CA LEU A 351 -12.79 -2.24 5.15
C LEU A 351 -11.86 -1.46 6.08
N ASN A 352 -10.94 -0.65 5.57
CA ASN A 352 -10.07 0.17 6.41
C ASN A 352 -10.88 1.10 7.34
N LEU A 353 -11.99 1.65 6.86
CA LEU A 353 -12.92 2.45 7.68
C LEU A 353 -13.62 1.62 8.77
N SER A 354 -13.86 0.34 8.53
CA SER A 354 -14.55 -0.56 9.47
C SER A 354 -13.68 -1.03 10.64
N VAL A 355 -12.35 -0.86 10.59
CA VAL A 355 -11.40 -1.46 11.54
C VAL A 355 -11.71 -1.11 13.00
N GLN A 356 -11.94 0.17 13.32
CA GLN A 356 -12.24 0.58 14.70
C GLN A 356 -13.57 -0.02 15.19
N ARG A 357 -14.59 -0.08 14.32
CA ARG A 357 -15.88 -0.68 14.68
C ARG A 357 -15.75 -2.18 14.93
N ILE A 358 -14.95 -2.88 14.11
CA ILE A 358 -14.64 -4.30 14.31
C ILE A 358 -13.89 -4.50 15.63
N ASP A 359 -12.87 -3.69 15.91
CA ASP A 359 -12.13 -3.76 17.17
C ASP A 359 -13.06 -3.53 18.37
N SER A 360 -13.94 -2.52 18.33
CA SER A 360 -14.92 -2.23 19.39
C SER A 360 -15.95 -3.35 19.56
N LEU A 361 -16.49 -3.91 18.47
CA LEU A 361 -17.43 -5.01 18.51
C LEU A 361 -16.81 -6.24 19.18
N VAL A 362 -15.59 -6.60 18.78
CA VAL A 362 -14.88 -7.74 19.37
C VAL A 362 -14.58 -7.49 20.86
N GLN A 363 -14.22 -6.26 21.25
CA GLN A 363 -14.04 -5.92 22.66
C GLN A 363 -15.32 -6.02 23.49
N SER A 364 -16.50 -5.84 22.89
CA SER A 364 -17.77 -5.99 23.62
C SER A 364 -18.17 -7.45 23.86
N ILE A 365 -17.60 -8.38 23.09
CA ILE A 365 -17.89 -9.81 23.14
C ILE A 365 -16.89 -10.56 24.05
N GLN A 366 -15.73 -9.95 24.33
CA GLN A 366 -14.66 -10.48 25.18
C GLN A 366 -14.71 -9.88 26.57
#